data_AF-A0A0T7SB54-F1
#
_entry.id   AF-A0A0T7SB54-F1
#
_cell.length_a   1.000
_cell.length_b   1.000
_cell.length_c   1.000
_cell.angle_alpha   90.00
_cell.angle_beta   90.00
_cell.angle_gamma   90.00
#
_symmetry.space_group_name_H-M   'P 1'
#
loop_
_entity.id
_entity.type
_entity.pdbx_description
1 polymer ?
#
loop_
_entity_poly.entity_id
_entity_poly.type
_entity_poly.pdbx_seq_one_letter_code
_entity_poly.pdbx_strand_id
1 'polypeptide(L)'
;MRTRTQEARNITVSKREIKQPLITFRVKTKQEEPKIINLAVHLEKLTAQLSDGRELSIPIDWFAKWGVKGINANKLKNYEIKRGKNIYFPDIDEVLGMEVFIHGFDAPCE
;
A
#
# COMPACT_ATOMS: atom_id res chain seq x y z
N MET A 1 29.28 -59.01 -9.56
CA MET A 1 28.72 -57.76 -9.00
C MET A 1 27.46 -57.41 -9.79
N ARG A 2 26.27 -57.46 -9.18
CA ARG A 2 25.00 -57.14 -9.85
C ARG A 2 24.68 -55.67 -9.63
N THR A 3 24.80 -54.85 -10.67
CA THR A 3 24.37 -53.44 -10.64
C THR A 3 22.86 -53.38 -10.85
N ARG A 4 22.15 -52.88 -9.83
CA ARG A 4 20.70 -52.67 -9.85
C ARG A 4 20.41 -51.31 -10.47
N THR A 5 20.03 -51.29 -11.75
CA THR A 5 19.57 -50.07 -12.43
C THR A 5 18.19 -49.72 -11.89
N GLN A 6 18.02 -48.50 -11.36
CA GLN A 6 16.72 -47.99 -10.93
C GLN A 6 16.01 -47.39 -12.15
N GLU A 7 14.82 -47.90 -12.49
CA GLU A 7 13.94 -47.30 -13.49
C GLU A 7 13.31 -46.03 -12.92
N ALA A 8 13.53 -44.91 -13.61
CA ALA A 8 12.86 -43.65 -13.32
C ALA A 8 11.37 -43.76 -13.67
N ARG A 9 10.49 -43.57 -12.69
CA ARG A 9 9.05 -43.49 -12.91
C ARG A 9 8.72 -42.13 -13.53
N ASN A 10 8.41 -42.12 -14.82
CA ASN A 10 7.86 -40.95 -15.51
C ASN A 10 6.42 -40.71 -15.02
N ILE A 11 6.24 -39.70 -14.17
CA ILE A 11 4.93 -39.18 -13.78
C ILE A 11 4.46 -38.18 -14.85
N THR A 12 3.56 -38.64 -15.73
CA THR A 12 2.86 -37.79 -16.68
C THR A 12 1.84 -36.93 -15.92
N VAL A 13 2.17 -35.66 -15.70
CA VAL A 13 1.23 -34.68 -15.13
C VAL A 13 0.23 -34.27 -16.22
N SER A 14 -0.99 -34.77 -16.11
CA SER A 14 -2.13 -34.32 -16.93
C SER A 14 -2.45 -32.86 -16.60
N LYS A 15 -2.13 -31.96 -17.53
CA LYS A 15 -2.46 -30.53 -17.47
C LYS A 15 -3.98 -30.37 -17.55
N ARG A 16 -4.68 -30.30 -16.42
CA ARG A 16 -6.09 -29.87 -16.40
C ARG A 16 -6.12 -28.35 -16.37
N GLU A 17 -6.46 -27.75 -17.51
CA GLU A 17 -6.69 -26.32 -17.62
C GLU A 17 -8.00 -25.96 -16.90
N ILE A 18 -7.88 -25.27 -15.77
CA ILE A 18 -9.03 -24.73 -15.05
C ILE A 18 -9.45 -23.44 -15.75
N LYS A 19 -10.50 -23.48 -16.60
CA LYS A 19 -11.10 -22.28 -17.18
C LYS A 19 -11.91 -21.56 -16.09
N GLN A 20 -11.28 -20.60 -15.41
CA GLN A 20 -12.00 -19.72 -14.49
C GLN A 20 -12.93 -18.79 -15.29
N PRO A 21 -14.21 -18.60 -14.88
CA PRO A 21 -15.08 -17.63 -15.53
C PRO A 21 -14.53 -16.22 -15.31
N LEU A 22 -14.34 -15.48 -16.41
CA LEU A 22 -13.94 -14.08 -16.37
C LEU A 22 -15.15 -13.25 -15.91
N ILE A 23 -15.15 -12.80 -14.66
CA ILE A 23 -16.26 -11.97 -14.15
C ILE A 23 -16.05 -10.54 -14.65
N THR A 24 -16.78 -10.13 -15.69
CA THR A 24 -16.70 -8.76 -16.21
C THR A 24 -17.66 -7.83 -15.48
N PHE A 25 -17.16 -7.12 -14.46
CA PHE A 25 -17.90 -6.02 -13.84
C PHE A 25 -17.72 -4.75 -14.66
N ARG A 26 -18.74 -4.34 -15.41
CA ARG A 26 -18.76 -3.02 -16.05
C ARG A 26 -19.43 -2.02 -15.12
N VAL A 27 -18.70 -1.55 -14.13
CA VAL A 27 -19.14 -0.44 -13.29
C VAL A 27 -18.68 0.86 -13.94
N LYS A 28 -19.59 1.58 -14.61
CA LYS A 28 -19.38 2.98 -14.95
C LYS A 28 -20.04 3.84 -13.89
N THR A 29 -19.29 4.16 -12.84
CA THR A 29 -19.65 5.22 -11.90
C THR A 29 -18.66 6.37 -12.09
N LYS A 30 -19.16 7.60 -12.05
CA LYS A 30 -18.31 8.79 -11.86
C LYS A 30 -17.77 8.66 -10.44
N GLN A 31 -16.66 7.93 -10.29
CA GLN A 31 -16.10 7.65 -8.98
C GLN A 31 -15.55 8.97 -8.45
N GLU A 32 -16.18 9.50 -7.41
CA GLU A 32 -15.63 10.65 -6.70
C GLU A 32 -14.24 10.28 -6.20
N GLU A 33 -13.29 11.20 -6.32
CA GLU A 33 -11.96 10.98 -5.77
C GLU A 33 -12.09 10.72 -4.27
N PRO A 34 -11.53 9.59 -3.79
CA PRO A 34 -11.60 9.26 -2.38
C PRO A 34 -10.87 10.31 -1.57
N LYS A 35 -11.30 10.49 -0.32
CA LYS A 35 -10.72 11.47 0.62
C LYS A 35 -10.13 10.73 1.82
N ILE A 36 -9.02 11.23 2.34
CA ILE A 36 -8.51 10.82 3.66
C ILE A 36 -9.50 11.34 4.69
N ILE A 37 -10.10 10.42 5.44
CA ILE A 37 -11.06 10.74 6.51
C ILE A 37 -10.44 10.56 7.90
N ASN A 38 -9.37 9.79 8.01
CA ASN A 38 -8.65 9.55 9.26
C ASN A 38 -7.22 9.07 8.99
N LEU A 39 -6.34 9.25 9.97
CA LEU A 39 -4.99 8.72 9.97
C LEU A 39 -4.69 8.05 11.33
N ALA A 40 -4.35 6.77 11.29
CA ALA A 40 -3.81 6.07 12.44
C ALA A 40 -2.27 6.12 12.40
N VAL A 41 -1.67 6.64 13.47
CA VAL A 41 -0.22 6.74 13.63
C VAL A 41 0.24 5.59 14.53
N HIS A 42 0.98 4.65 13.96
CA HIS A 42 1.59 3.53 14.68
C HIS A 42 3.09 3.76 14.87
N LEU A 43 3.77 2.84 15.55
CA LEU A 43 5.21 2.96 15.82
C LEU A 43 6.06 3.03 14.54
N GLU A 44 5.71 2.22 13.53
CA GLU A 44 6.52 2.04 12.32
C GLU A 44 5.81 2.49 11.03
N LYS A 45 4.51 2.80 11.10
CA LYS A 45 3.69 3.08 9.92
C LYS A 45 2.58 4.08 10.19
N LEU A 46 2.17 4.75 9.13
CA LEU A 46 0.94 5.52 9.05
C LEU A 46 -0.11 4.69 8.30
N THR A 47 -1.35 4.68 8.76
CA THR A 47 -2.47 4.04 8.08
C THR A 47 -3.56 5.07 7.81
N ALA A 48 -3.74 5.45 6.54
CA ALA A 48 -4.81 6.34 6.10
C ALA A 48 -6.08 5.54 5.84
N GLN A 49 -7.20 6.03 6.37
CA GLN A 49 -8.54 5.53 6.05
C GLN A 49 -9.16 6.45 5.00
N LEU A 50 -9.66 5.87 3.92
CA LEU A 50 -10.26 6.60 2.81
C LEU A 50 -11.78 6.50 2.83
N SER A 51 -12.45 7.52 2.30
CA SER A 51 -13.92 7.63 2.25
C SER A 51 -14.60 6.52 1.43
N ASP A 52 -13.85 5.81 0.59
CA ASP A 52 -14.32 4.66 -0.19
C ASP A 52 -14.16 3.32 0.53
N GLY A 53 -13.75 3.36 1.81
CA GLY A 53 -13.60 2.18 2.68
C GLY A 53 -12.23 1.50 2.58
N ARG A 54 -11.29 2.02 1.78
CA ARG A 54 -9.91 1.50 1.74
C ARG A 54 -9.11 1.97 2.95
N GLU A 55 -8.18 1.11 3.39
CA GLU A 55 -7.11 1.46 4.31
C GLU A 55 -5.77 1.26 3.60
N LEU A 56 -4.93 2.30 3.59
CA LEU A 56 -3.61 2.26 2.96
C LEU A 56 -2.55 2.59 4.00
N SER A 57 -1.49 1.80 4.06
CA SER A 57 -0.39 2.02 5.01
C SER A 57 0.93 2.32 4.30
N ILE A 58 1.70 3.26 4.86
CA ILE A 58 3.09 3.54 4.46
C ILE A 58 4.02 3.50 5.68
N PRO A 59 5.29 3.11 5.53
CA PRO A 59 6.24 3.12 6.64
C PRO A 59 6.70 4.54 6.99
N ILE A 60 6.88 4.82 8.28
CA ILE A 60 7.38 6.13 8.77
C ILE A 60 8.82 6.38 8.31
N ASP A 61 9.61 5.32 8.11
CA ASP A 61 11.00 5.42 7.64
C ASP A 61 11.14 6.10 6.27
N TRP A 62 10.05 6.24 5.49
CA TRP A 62 10.07 7.04 4.26
C TRP A 62 10.42 8.50 4.51
N PHE A 63 9.95 9.09 5.60
CA PHE A 63 10.29 10.48 5.97
C PHE A 63 11.80 10.65 6.17
N ALA A 64 12.48 9.67 6.78
CA ALA A 64 13.94 9.72 6.93
C ALA A 64 14.64 9.66 5.56
N LYS A 65 14.12 8.87 4.62
CA LYS A 65 14.64 8.78 3.25
C LYS A 65 14.39 10.06 2.45
N TRP A 66 13.31 10.79 2.72
CA TRP A 66 13.05 12.12 2.18
C TRP A 66 13.86 13.24 2.87
N GLY A 67 14.65 12.91 3.91
CA GLY A 67 15.56 13.84 4.56
C GLY A 67 15.04 14.47 5.86
N VAL A 68 13.87 14.06 6.35
CA VAL A 68 13.29 14.58 7.60
C VAL A 68 14.07 14.04 8.80
N LYS A 69 14.70 14.94 9.55
CA LYS A 69 15.60 14.58 10.64
C LYS A 69 14.87 14.28 11.95
N GLY A 70 15.30 13.22 12.63
CA GLY A 70 14.78 12.85 13.95
C GLY A 70 13.30 12.51 13.93
N ILE A 71 12.82 11.92 12.85
CA ILE A 71 11.43 11.48 12.70
C ILE A 71 11.12 10.33 13.67
N ASN A 72 9.92 10.34 14.23
CA ASN A 72 9.33 9.22 14.96
C ASN A 72 7.80 9.38 15.02
N ALA A 73 7.11 8.33 15.44
CA ALA A 73 5.65 8.31 15.53
C ALA A 73 5.06 9.44 16.40
N ASN A 74 5.72 9.85 17.49
CA ASN A 74 5.16 10.89 18.37
C ASN A 74 5.06 12.24 17.68
N LYS A 75 6.03 12.60 16.82
CA LYS A 75 6.00 13.84 16.03
C LYS A 75 4.95 13.84 14.92
N LEU A 76 4.32 12.71 14.65
CA LEU A 76 3.29 12.58 13.63
C LEU A 76 1.88 12.55 14.22
N LYS A 77 1.73 12.55 15.56
CA LYS A 77 0.43 12.47 16.25
C LYS A 77 -0.40 13.74 16.13
N ASN A 78 0.24 14.90 16.08
CA ASN A 78 -0.43 16.21 16.04
C ASN A 78 -0.76 16.62 14.60
N TYR A 79 -1.34 15.72 13.80
CA TYR A 79 -1.57 15.97 12.37
C TYR A 79 -2.89 16.72 12.09
N GLU A 80 -2.97 17.33 10.91
CA GLU A 80 -4.19 17.96 10.40
C GLU A 80 -4.51 17.47 8.99
N ILE A 81 -5.70 16.93 8.77
CA ILE A 81 -6.18 16.56 7.43
C ILE A 81 -6.77 17.81 6.75
N LYS A 82 -6.21 18.20 5.61
CA LYS A 82 -6.61 19.37 4.82
C LYS A 82 -7.36 18.93 3.56
N ARG A 83 -8.63 19.35 3.47
CA ARG A 83 -9.54 19.10 2.33
C ARG A 83 -9.70 17.62 1.96
N GLY A 84 -9.30 16.71 2.85
CA GLY A 84 -9.27 15.27 2.60
C GLY A 84 -8.20 14.80 1.61
N LYS A 85 -7.23 15.64 1.24
CA LYS A 85 -6.17 15.30 0.26
C LYS A 85 -4.78 15.30 0.87
N ASN A 86 -4.51 16.24 1.78
CA ASN A 86 -3.18 16.41 2.37
C ASN A 86 -3.24 16.23 3.88
N ILE A 87 -2.14 15.78 4.45
CA ILE A 87 -1.92 15.67 5.89
C ILE A 87 -0.77 16.59 6.25
N TYR A 88 -1.04 17.59 7.08
CA TYR A 88 -0.01 18.49 7.60
C TYR A 88 0.48 18.00 8.96
N PHE A 89 1.80 17.92 9.13
CA PHE A 89 2.47 17.51 10.36
C PHE A 89 3.25 18.71 10.96
N PRO A 90 2.63 19.51 11.84
CA PRO A 90 3.21 20.75 12.37
C PRO A 90 4.50 20.55 13.18
N ASP A 91 4.67 19.41 13.86
CA ASP A 91 5.86 19.16 14.68
C ASP A 91 7.13 18.92 13.85
N ILE A 92 6.99 18.68 12.54
CA ILE A 92 8.10 18.51 11.59
C ILE A 92 8.04 19.49 10.42
N ASP A 93 7.02 20.34 10.35
CA ASP A 93 6.76 21.28 9.25
C ASP A 93 6.69 20.61 7.86
N GLU A 94 6.04 19.45 7.79
CA GLU A 94 5.91 18.67 6.55
C GLU A 94 4.46 18.46 6.13
N VAL A 95 4.25 18.31 4.82
CA VAL A 95 2.95 17.97 4.22
C VAL A 95 3.07 16.65 3.46
N LEU A 96 2.13 15.75 3.69
CA LEU A 96 2.04 14.47 3.00
C LEU A 96 0.74 14.39 2.19
N GLY A 97 0.87 14.27 0.88
CA GLY A 97 -0.27 14.10 -0.04
C GLY A 97 -0.83 12.67 -0.03
N MET A 98 -2.09 12.54 -0.43
CA MET A 98 -2.77 11.25 -0.64
C MET A 98 -2.06 10.39 -1.68
N GLU A 99 -1.44 11.04 -2.66
CA GLU A 99 -0.74 10.45 -3.79
C GLU A 99 0.37 9.53 -3.31
N VAL A 100 1.02 9.83 -2.18
CA VAL A 100 2.02 8.96 -1.56
C VAL A 100 1.43 7.62 -1.10
N PHE A 101 0.19 7.62 -0.59
CA PHE A 101 -0.49 6.38 -0.21
C PHE A 101 -0.94 5.57 -1.43
N ILE A 102 -1.27 6.24 -2.54
CA ILE A 102 -1.80 5.60 -3.75
C ILE A 102 -0.68 5.09 -4.67
N HIS A 103 0.37 5.89 -4.85
CA HIS A 103 1.43 5.68 -5.83
C HIS A 103 2.77 5.29 -5.20
N GLY A 104 2.92 5.44 -3.89
CA GLY A 104 4.08 4.98 -3.14
C GLY A 104 5.18 6.02 -2.97
N PHE A 105 6.41 5.55 -2.72
CA PHE A 105 7.54 6.36 -2.26
C PHE A 105 7.94 7.50 -3.22
N ASP A 106 7.88 7.23 -4.53
CA ASP A 106 8.26 8.17 -5.59
C ASP A 106 7.05 8.92 -6.17
N ALA A 107 5.95 9.01 -5.41
CA ALA A 107 4.78 9.77 -5.84
C ALA A 107 5.16 11.24 -6.11
N PRO A 108 4.66 11.85 -7.20
CA PRO A 108 4.92 13.26 -7.47
C PRO A 108 4.31 14.12 -6.36
N CYS A 109 5.02 15.18 -5.96
CA CYS A 109 4.44 16.23 -5.14
C CYS A 109 3.47 17.04 -6.01
N GLU A 110 2.21 17.15 -5.58
CA GLU A 110 1.20 18.03 -6.20
C GLU A 110 0.92 19.28 -5.36
#